data_AF-A0A7Y7H2Z7-F1
#
_entry.id   AF-A0A7Y7H2Z7-F1
#
_cell.length_a   1.000
_cell.length_b   1.000
_cell.length_c   1.000
_cell.angle_alpha   90.00
_cell.angle_beta   90.00
_cell.angle_gamma   90.00
#
_symmetry.space_group_name_H-M   'P 1'
#
loop_
_entity.id
_entity.type
_entity.pdbx_description
1 polymer ?
#
loop_
_entity_poly.entity_id
_entity_poly.type
_entity_poly.pdbx_seq_one_letter_code
_entity_poly.pdbx_strand_id
1 'polypeptide(L)' 'MIIPVQPNIQCENCIKCGNRPHVEQHKKYWVLTCPNKSCKNFVKALTIDFATWNRLNKKANEIPATTETLKRTA' A
#
# COMPACT_ATOMS: atom_id res chain seq x y z
N MET A 1 1.69 19.07 -4.89
CA MET A 1 1.11 18.44 -6.10
C MET A 1 0.56 17.08 -5.70
N ILE A 2 -0.65 16.71 -6.16
CA ILE A 2 -1.23 15.38 -5.95
C ILE A 2 -1.01 14.56 -7.22
N ILE A 3 -0.47 13.36 -7.05
CA ILE A 3 -0.19 12.42 -8.14
C ILE A 3 -0.96 11.12 -7.83
N PRO A 4 -1.93 10.73 -8.67
CA PRO A 4 -2.65 9.47 -8.48
C PRO A 4 -1.71 8.28 -8.71
N VAL A 5 -1.86 7.23 -7.89
CA VAL A 5 -1.11 5.98 -8.07
C VAL A 5 -1.76 5.20 -9.21
N GLN A 6 -1.00 4.95 -10.28
CA GLN A 6 -1.50 4.21 -11.43
C GLN A 6 -1.98 2.79 -11.05
N PRO A 7 -3.01 2.22 -11.72
CA PRO A 7 -3.57 0.93 -11.35
C PRO A 7 -2.61 -0.25 -11.43
N ASN A 8 -1.61 -0.18 -12.32
CA ASN A 8 -0.58 -1.20 -12.52
C ASN A 8 0.51 -1.22 -11.44
N ILE A 9 0.56 -0.22 -10.55
CA ILE A 9 1.50 -0.20 -9.43
C ILE A 9 0.93 -1.03 -8.27
N GLN A 10 1.72 -1.95 -7.73
CA GLN A 10 1.35 -2.70 -6.52
C GLN A 10 1.29 -1.75 -5.32
N CYS A 11 0.06 -1.41 -4.93
CA CYS A 11 -0.20 -0.52 -3.82
C CYS A 11 -1.51 -0.93 -3.15
N GLU A 12 -1.42 -1.26 -1.88
CA GLU A 12 -2.55 -1.65 -1.05
C GLU A 12 -3.51 -0.49 -0.86
N ASN A 13 -4.79 -0.81 -0.78
CA ASN A 13 -5.81 0.16 -0.43
C ASN A 13 -5.72 0.55 1.05
N CYS A 14 -6.20 1.74 1.41
CA CYS A 14 -6.22 2.19 2.80
C CYS A 14 -6.98 1.18 3.67
N ILE A 15 -6.34 0.65 4.71
CA ILE A 15 -6.93 -0.37 5.60
C ILE A 15 -8.22 0.09 6.31
N LYS A 16 -8.38 1.41 6.49
CA LYS A 16 -9.52 1.99 7.20
C LYS A 16 -10.77 2.20 6.33
N CYS A 17 -10.59 2.59 5.07
CA CYS A 17 -11.72 2.96 4.19
C CYS A 17 -11.74 2.26 2.83
N GLY A 18 -10.74 1.45 2.50
CA GLY A 18 -10.65 0.75 1.22
C GLY A 18 -10.27 1.62 0.03
N ASN A 19 -10.10 2.93 0.19
CA ASN A 19 -9.72 3.81 -0.91
C ASN A 19 -8.23 3.67 -1.27
N ARG A 20 -7.93 3.70 -2.57
CA ARG A 20 -6.54 3.73 -3.08
C ARG A 20 -5.87 5.05 -2.67
N PRO A 21 -4.63 5.02 -2.16
CA PRO A 21 -3.92 6.24 -1.80
C PRO A 21 -3.48 7.04 -3.03
N HIS A 22 -3.09 8.29 -2.78
CA HIS A 22 -2.38 9.14 -3.73
C HIS A 22 -1.06 9.62 -3.14
N VAL A 23 -0.16 10.06 -4.01
CA VAL A 23 1.13 10.64 -3.62
C VAL A 23 1.01 12.16 -3.57
N GLU A 24 1.42 12.75 -2.47
CA GLU A 24 1.61 14.19 -2.32
C GLU A 24 3.10 14.51 -2.37
N GLN A 25 3.48 15.36 -3.32
CA GLN A 25 4.84 15.88 -3.42
C GLN A 25 5.00 17.14 -2.57
N HIS A 26 6.00 17.13 -1.68
CA HIS A 26 6.49 18.29 -0.95
C HIS A 26 7.95 18.59 -1.33
N LYS A 27 8.44 19.78 -0.96
CA LYS A 27 9.76 20.28 -1.38
C LYS A 27 10.94 19.34 -1.08
N LYS A 28 10.88 18.57 0.02
CA LYS A 28 11.99 17.72 0.51
C LYS A 28 11.60 16.26 0.73
N TYR A 29 10.32 15.92 0.57
CA TYR A 29 9.80 14.62 0.93
C TYR A 29 8.52 14.32 0.15
N TRP A 30 8.14 13.06 0.17
CA TRP A 30 6.94 12.55 -0.44
C TRP A 30 6.05 11.96 0.63
N VAL A 31 4.74 12.08 0.42
CA VAL A 31 3.75 11.51 1.32
C VAL A 31 2.81 10.63 0.52
N LEU A 32 2.75 9.35 0.85
CA LEU A 32 1.71 8.46 0.35
C LEU A 32 0.56 8.52 1.36
N THR A 33 -0.61 9.00 0.94
CA THR A 33 -1.70 9.34 1.86
C THR A 33 -3.06 8.86 1.35
N CYS A 34 -3.95 8.57 2.28
CA CYS A 34 -5.34 8.25 1.99
C CYS A 34 -6.09 9.51 1.53
N PRO A 35 -6.88 9.45 0.44
CA PRO A 35 -7.69 10.60 -0.01
C PRO A 35 -8.75 11.02 1.01
N ASN A 36 -9.23 10.07 1.83
CA ASN A 36 -10.09 10.39 2.96
C ASN A 36 -9.27 10.92 4.15
N LYS A 37 -9.31 12.23 4.37
CA LYS A 37 -8.59 12.92 5.46
C LYS A 37 -8.96 12.42 6.85
N SER A 38 -10.20 11.94 7.05
CA SER A 38 -10.65 11.40 8.33
C SER A 38 -9.89 10.13 8.74
N CYS A 39 -9.32 9.39 7.77
CA CYS A 39 -8.52 8.21 8.05
C CYS A 39 -7.20 8.54 8.75
N LYS A 40 -6.65 9.76 8.59
CA LYS A 40 -5.34 10.17 9.13
C LYS A 40 -4.25 9.10 8.90
N ASN A 41 -4.25 8.50 7.70
CA ASN A 41 -3.35 7.42 7.32
C ASN A 41 -2.41 7.91 6.22
N PHE A 42 -1.12 7.99 6.54
CA PHE A 42 -0.10 8.49 5.63
C PHE A 42 1.26 7.88 5.97
N VAL A 43 2.12 7.79 4.97
CA VAL A 43 3.53 7.43 5.09
C VAL A 43 4.35 8.56 4.48
N LYS A 44 5.28 9.12 5.27
CA LYS A 44 6.17 10.20 4.85
C LYS A 44 7.59 9.67 4.74
N ALA A 45 8.25 9.93 3.62
CA ALA A 45 9.63 9.52 3.37
C ALA A 45 10.35 10.46 2.39
N LEU A 46 11.69 10.37 2.32
CA LEU A 46 12.49 11.16 1.37
C LEU A 46 12.23 10.77 -0.09
N THR A 47 11.80 9.53 -0.31
CA THR A 47 11.31 8.96 -1.57
C THR A 47 9.94 8.35 -1.35
N ILE A 48 9.21 8.00 -2.42
CA ILE A 48 7.91 7.34 -2.30
C ILE A 48 8.11 5.92 -1.73
N ASP A 49 7.52 5.62 -0.58
CA ASP A 49 7.69 4.35 0.14
C ASP A 49 6.40 3.50 0.12
N PHE A 50 6.21 2.77 -0.98
CA PHE A 50 5.12 1.82 -1.13
C PHE A 50 5.27 0.60 -0.24
N ALA A 51 6.49 0.20 0.12
CA ALA A 51 6.72 -0.99 0.93
C ALA A 51 6.18 -0.80 2.35
N THR A 52 6.50 0.34 2.97
CA THR A 52 5.97 0.70 4.30
C THR A 52 4.46 0.87 4.26
N TRP A 53 3.92 1.52 3.22
CA TRP A 53 2.47 1.66 3.08
C TRP A 53 1.78 0.30 2.96
N ASN A 54 2.26 -0.57 2.06
CA ASN A 54 1.68 -1.89 1.86
C ASN A 54 1.77 -2.71 3.14
N ARG A 55 2.89 -2.68 3.86
CA ARG A 55 3.03 -3.36 5.16
C ARG A 55 1.98 -2.91 6.18
N LEU A 56 1.71 -1.60 6.25
CA LEU A 56 0.75 -1.03 7.20
C LEU A 56 -0.71 -1.22 6.79
N ASN A 57 -0.97 -1.46 5.49
CA ASN A 57 -2.31 -1.56 4.94
C ASN A 57 -2.69 -2.97 4.46
N LYS A 58 -1.76 -3.93 4.53
CA LYS A 58 -2.03 -5.34 4.24
C LYS A 58 -3.07 -5.87 5.23
N LYS A 59 -4.18 -6.38 4.72
CA LYS A 59 -5.18 -7.05 5.57
C LYS A 59 -4.57 -8.35 6.10
N ALA A 60 -4.79 -8.63 7.39
CA ALA A 60 -4.19 -9.78 8.07
C ALA A 60 -4.76 -11.15 7.65
N ASN A 61 -5.65 -11.23 6.66
CA ASN A 61 -6.29 -12.47 6.25
C ASN A 61 -6.50 -12.54 4.75
N GLU A 62 -5.46 -13.00 4.05
CA GLU A 62 -5.61 -13.94 2.94
C GLU A 62 -4.41 -14.89 3.04
N ILE A 63 -4.53 -15.89 3.91
CA ILE A 63 -3.82 -17.14 3.69
C ILE A 63 -4.58 -17.77 2.51
N PRO A 64 -4.01 -17.89 1.29
CA PRO A 64 -4.54 -18.90 0.40
C PRO A 64 -4.28 -20.21 1.13
N ALA A 65 -5.34 -20.87 1.58
CA ALA A 65 -5.25 -22.26 2.00
C ALA A 65 -4.92 -23.08 0.74
N THR A 66 -3.65 -23.08 0.35
CA THR A 66 -3.09 -24.01 -0.61
C THR A 66 -1.73 -24.41 -0.07
N THR A 67 -1.77 -25.29 0.92
CA THR A 67 -0.74 -26.29 1.11
C THR A 67 -0.69 -27.19 -0.12
N GLU A 68 -0.24 -26.67 -1.27
CA GLU A 68 0.39 -27.53 -2.26
C GLU A 68 1.76 -27.88 -1.72
N THR A 69 1.81 -28.99 -0.99
CA THR A 69 3.05 -29.70 -0.74
C THR A 69 3.66 -30.00 -2.09
N LEU A 70 4.74 -29.31 -2.46
CA LEU A 70 5.60 -29.70 -3.56
C LEU A 70 6.13 -31.11 -3.25
N LYS A 71 5.40 -32.13 -3.71
CA LYS A 71 5.92 -33.49 -3.76
C LYS A 71 7.02 -33.46 -4.82
N ARG A 72 8.28 -33.47 -4.36
CA ARG A 72 9.43 -33.83 -5.21
C ARG A 72 9.09 -35.17 -5.84
N THR A 73 8.87 -35.18 -7.14
CA THR A 73 8.88 -36.41 -7.95
C THR A 73 10.31 -36.93 -7.90
N ALA A 74 10.48 -38.11 -7.31
CA ALA A 74 11.69 -38.92 -7.37
C ALA A 74 11.36 -40.17 -8.19
#